data_AF-A0A972GHU4-F1
#
_entry.id   AF-A0A972GHU4-F1
#
_cell.length_a   1.000
_cell.length_b   1.000
_cell.length_c   1.000
_cell.angle_alpha   90.00
_cell.angle_beta   90.00
_cell.angle_gamma   90.00
#
_symmetry.space_group_name_H-M   'P 1'
#
loop_
_entity.id
_entity.type
_entity.pdbx_description
1 polymer ?
#
loop_
_entity_poly.entity_id
_entity_poly.type
_entity_poly.pdbx_seq_one_letter_code
_entity_poly.pdbx_strand_id
1 'polypeptide(L)'
;MFFRLWIFAIVFMLSACGATGPTNGSAQPENLMQIDSVDIQIAESTPVQVSTRLQGTLADGCTSLSTISQERTENTINIILTAEHSGDEACIMVAPMIDETVVLEGEFPPGEYIVRVGDIEQTFNV
;
A
#
# COMPACT_ATOMS: atom_id res chain seq x y z
N MET A 1 30.26 -9.39 -68.52
CA MET A 1 30.13 -8.02 -69.08
C MET A 1 28.63 -7.75 -69.16
N PHE A 2 27.89 -7.08 -68.28
CA PHE A 2 28.05 -6.04 -67.25
C PHE A 2 27.01 -6.35 -66.15
N PHE A 3 27.37 -6.58 -64.88
CA PHE A 3 27.40 -5.59 -63.78
C PHE A 3 26.33 -4.47 -63.87
N ARG A 4 25.29 -4.55 -63.03
CA ARG A 4 24.61 -3.44 -62.30
C ARG A 4 23.40 -3.99 -61.54
N LEU A 5 23.45 -4.23 -60.22
CA LEU A 5 23.55 -3.28 -59.11
C LEU A 5 22.24 -2.50 -58.88
N TRP A 6 21.52 -2.91 -57.83
CA TRP A 6 20.69 -2.10 -56.92
C TRP A 6 19.42 -1.42 -57.47
N ILE A 7 18.28 -1.72 -56.85
CA ILE A 7 17.51 -0.80 -55.97
C ILE A 7 16.30 -1.59 -55.43
N PHE A 8 16.44 -2.06 -54.19
CA PHE A 8 15.31 -2.24 -53.28
C PHE A 8 14.78 -0.83 -52.99
N ALA A 9 13.61 -0.47 -53.50
CA ALA A 9 12.87 0.73 -53.10
C ALA A 9 11.45 0.26 -52.73
N ILE A 10 11.18 0.01 -51.45
CA ILE A 10 10.59 0.98 -50.51
C ILE A 10 9.37 1.67 -51.12
N VAL A 11 8.20 1.07 -50.93
CA VAL A 11 6.93 1.80 -50.73
C VAL A 11 6.02 0.93 -49.86
N PHE A 12 6.08 1.09 -48.53
CA PHE A 12 4.96 0.77 -47.65
C PHE A 12 5.06 1.65 -46.40
N MET A 13 4.71 2.93 -46.55
CA MET A 13 4.44 3.78 -45.40
C MET A 13 3.51 4.93 -45.80
N LEU A 14 2.32 4.92 -45.22
CA LEU A 14 1.39 6.04 -44.92
C LEU A 14 0.16 5.37 -44.26
N SER A 15 0.04 5.28 -42.94
CA SER A 15 -0.16 6.34 -41.92
C SER A 15 -1.50 7.08 -42.03
N ALA A 16 -2.43 6.76 -41.11
CA ALA A 16 -3.39 7.65 -40.42
C ALA A 16 -4.26 6.76 -39.49
N CYS A 17 -4.01 6.71 -38.17
CA CYS A 17 -4.42 7.64 -37.09
C CYS A 17 -5.92 7.51 -36.70
N GLY A 18 -6.19 7.23 -35.42
CA GLY A 18 -7.50 7.46 -34.81
C GLY A 18 -8.03 6.36 -33.89
N ALA A 19 -7.36 6.06 -32.78
CA ALA A 19 -8.03 5.49 -31.61
C ALA A 19 -7.71 6.38 -30.40
N THR A 20 -8.44 7.50 -30.29
CA THR A 20 -8.65 8.17 -29.01
C THR A 20 -9.51 7.26 -28.16
N GLY A 21 -8.88 6.31 -27.48
CA GLY A 21 -9.51 5.68 -26.34
C GLY A 21 -9.63 6.73 -25.23
N PRO A 22 -10.75 6.81 -24.51
CA PRO A 22 -10.77 7.54 -23.26
C PRO A 22 -9.82 6.78 -22.34
N THR A 23 -8.62 7.33 -22.10
CA THR A 23 -7.94 7.07 -20.83
C THR A 23 -8.82 7.72 -19.78
N ASN A 24 -9.84 6.97 -19.38
CA ASN A 24 -10.37 7.05 -18.04
C ASN A 24 -9.15 6.83 -17.15
N GLY A 25 -8.48 7.93 -16.78
CA GLY A 25 -7.66 8.00 -15.59
C GLY A 25 -8.62 7.70 -14.45
N SER A 26 -8.86 6.40 -14.27
CA SER A 26 -9.14 5.88 -12.95
C SER A 26 -7.90 6.32 -12.18
N ALA A 27 -8.09 7.32 -11.32
CA ALA A 27 -7.25 7.48 -10.16
C ALA A 27 -7.25 6.11 -9.48
N GLN A 28 -6.29 5.27 -9.88
CA GLN A 28 -5.83 4.17 -9.08
C GLN A 28 -5.55 4.81 -7.72
N PRO A 29 -5.99 4.24 -6.59
CA PRO A 29 -5.52 4.72 -5.31
C PRO A 29 -4.00 4.75 -5.41
N GLU A 30 -3.44 5.97 -5.47
CA GLU A 30 -2.02 6.15 -5.32
C GLU A 30 -1.67 5.46 -4.01
N ASN A 31 -0.54 4.76 -3.96
CA ASN A 31 -0.13 4.09 -2.74
C ASN A 31 0.21 5.17 -1.71
N LEU A 32 -0.81 5.69 -1.03
CA LEU A 32 -0.76 6.87 -0.15
C LEU A 32 0.09 6.60 1.10
N MET A 33 0.35 5.33 1.38
CA MET A 33 1.07 4.90 2.57
C MET A 33 1.68 3.53 2.35
N GLN A 34 2.89 3.36 2.86
CA GLN A 34 3.57 2.08 2.95
C GLN A 34 3.80 1.75 4.42
N ILE A 35 3.52 0.51 4.81
CA ILE A 35 3.88 0.00 6.15
C ILE A 35 5.25 -0.66 6.04
N ASP A 36 6.15 -0.26 6.94
CA ASP A 36 7.55 -0.70 6.98
C ASP A 36 7.76 -1.78 8.05
N SER A 37 7.11 -1.64 9.22
CA SER A 37 7.20 -2.62 10.30
C SER A 37 5.89 -2.79 11.07
N VAL A 38 5.75 -4.00 11.64
CA VAL A 38 4.65 -4.39 12.53
C VAL A 38 5.27 -5.13 13.71
N ASP A 39 5.28 -4.49 14.88
CA ASP A 39 5.94 -4.97 16.09
C ASP A 39 4.91 -5.25 17.19
N ILE A 40 4.71 -6.53 17.50
CA ILE A 40 3.70 -6.98 18.47
C ILE A 40 4.24 -6.87 19.89
N GLN A 41 3.42 -6.33 20.79
CA GLN A 41 3.71 -6.14 22.21
C GLN A 41 2.60 -6.78 23.04
N ILE A 42 2.98 -7.73 23.90
CA ILE A 42 2.07 -8.44 24.79
C ILE A 42 2.33 -7.97 26.22
N ALA A 43 1.30 -7.47 26.89
CA ALA A 43 1.39 -7.02 28.28
C ALA A 43 1.07 -8.16 29.25
N GLU A 44 1.80 -8.22 30.35
CA GLU A 44 1.59 -9.17 31.45
C GLU A 44 0.39 -8.74 32.34
N SER A 45 -0.80 -8.60 31.74
CA SER A 45 -2.06 -8.21 32.43
C SER A 45 -3.10 -9.33 32.46
N THR A 46 -4.16 -9.16 33.24
CA THR A 46 -5.29 -10.09 33.30
C THR A 46 -6.62 -9.33 33.15
N PRO A 47 -7.33 -9.43 32.00
CA PRO A 47 -7.00 -10.25 30.82
C PRO A 47 -5.74 -9.76 30.09
N VAL A 48 -5.13 -10.64 29.28
CA VAL A 48 -3.94 -10.30 28.46
C VAL A 48 -4.30 -9.18 27.50
N GLN A 49 -3.44 -8.16 27.44
CA GLN A 49 -3.57 -7.06 26.49
C GLN A 49 -2.48 -7.20 25.42
N VAL A 50 -2.89 -7.10 24.17
CA VAL A 50 -1.99 -7.15 23.02
C VAL A 50 -2.10 -5.82 22.28
N SER A 51 -0.96 -5.26 21.92
CA SER A 51 -0.87 -4.07 21.08
C SER A 51 0.14 -4.31 19.98
N THR A 52 0.03 -3.56 18.89
CA THR A 52 0.99 -3.58 17.81
C THR A 52 1.48 -2.17 17.53
N ARG A 53 2.78 -2.01 17.35
CA ARG A 53 3.38 -0.77 16.89
C ARG A 53 3.62 -0.88 15.40
N LEU A 54 3.06 0.08 14.68
CA LEU A 54 3.07 0.15 13.23
C LEU A 54 3.98 1.31 12.84
N GLN A 55 4.99 1.02 12.05
CA GLN A 55 5.83 2.04 11.46
C GLN A 55 5.67 2.02 9.95
N GLY A 56 5.66 3.19 9.33
CA GLY A 56 5.41 3.33 7.91
C GLY A 56 5.77 4.71 7.40
N THR A 57 5.54 4.91 6.12
CA THR A 57 5.85 6.14 5.41
C THR A 57 4.67 6.54 4.52
N LEU A 58 4.25 7.80 4.59
CA LEU A 58 3.20 8.37 3.73
C LEU A 58 3.81 8.81 2.40
N ALA A 59 2.99 8.87 1.34
CA ALA A 59 3.46 9.18 0.00
C ALA A 59 4.13 10.56 -0.11
N ASP A 60 3.56 11.58 0.53
CA ASP A 60 4.03 12.97 0.49
C ASP A 60 3.55 13.77 1.70
N GLY A 61 3.94 15.05 1.78
CA GLY A 61 3.55 15.96 2.85
C GLY A 61 2.09 16.45 2.83
N CYS A 62 1.29 16.08 1.82
CA CYS A 62 -0.15 16.38 1.75
C CYS A 62 -1.02 15.18 2.11
N THR A 63 -0.39 14.02 2.25
CA THR A 63 -1.03 12.80 2.70
C THR A 63 -1.00 12.73 4.22
N SER A 64 -2.12 12.31 4.80
CA SER A 64 -2.26 12.10 6.24
C SER A 64 -2.98 10.79 6.55
N LEU A 65 -2.68 10.20 7.70
CA LEU A 65 -3.40 9.03 8.19
C LEU A 65 -4.81 9.46 8.62
N SER A 66 -5.83 8.84 8.04
CA SER A 66 -7.25 9.16 8.28
C SER A 66 -7.85 8.28 9.36
N THR A 67 -7.85 6.97 9.13
CA THR A 67 -8.55 6.01 10.00
C THR A 67 -7.75 4.74 10.19
N ILE A 68 -7.81 4.20 11.41
CA ILE A 68 -7.34 2.85 11.75
C ILE A 68 -8.56 2.06 12.20
N SER A 69 -8.84 0.95 11.54
CA SER A 69 -9.89 0.00 11.94
C SER A 69 -9.33 -1.41 12.05
N GLN A 70 -10.07 -2.26 12.77
CA GLN A 70 -9.71 -3.65 13.00
C GLN A 70 -10.87 -4.56 12.64
N GLU A 71 -10.56 -5.64 11.94
CA GLU A 71 -11.49 -6.72 11.66
C GLU A 71 -10.89 -8.03 12.15
N ARG A 72 -11.66 -8.79 12.92
CA ARG A 72 -11.21 -10.07 13.45
C ARG A 72 -11.99 -11.22 12.85
N THR A 73 -11.26 -12.18 12.28
CA THR A 73 -11.80 -13.47 11.84
C THR A 73 -11.04 -14.57 12.55
N GLU A 74 -11.69 -15.23 13.52
CA GLU A 74 -11.09 -16.28 14.36
C GLU A 74 -9.83 -15.79 15.08
N ASN A 75 -8.66 -16.33 14.71
CA ASN A 75 -7.35 -15.98 15.25
C ASN A 75 -6.57 -15.01 14.35
N THR A 76 -7.17 -14.53 13.27
CA THR A 76 -6.58 -13.53 12.38
C THR A 76 -7.18 -12.16 12.67
N ILE A 77 -6.32 -11.19 12.97
CA ILE A 77 -6.66 -9.80 13.21
C ILE A 77 -6.13 -8.99 12.02
N ASN A 78 -7.03 -8.43 11.24
CA ASN A 78 -6.71 -7.58 10.10
C ASN A 78 -6.82 -6.11 10.53
N ILE A 79 -5.71 -5.38 10.47
CA ILE A 79 -5.67 -3.95 10.75
C ILE A 79 -5.67 -3.22 9.42
N ILE A 80 -6.64 -2.34 9.26
CA ILE A 80 -6.87 -1.58 8.04
C ILE A 80 -6.53 -0.13 8.35
N LEU A 81 -5.51 0.39 7.68
CA LEU A 81 -5.13 1.79 7.77
C LEU A 81 -5.51 2.49 6.47
N THR A 82 -6.21 3.60 6.59
CA THR A 82 -6.59 4.45 5.46
C THR A 82 -5.86 5.76 5.55
N ALA A 83 -5.24 6.18 4.45
CA ALA A 83 -4.64 7.50 4.30
C ALA A 83 -5.47 8.34 3.31
N GLU A 84 -5.42 9.65 3.47
CA GLU A 84 -6.11 10.63 2.62
C GLU A 84 -5.13 11.72 2.20
N HIS A 85 -5.16 12.04 0.90
CA HIS A 85 -4.41 13.16 0.33
C HIS A 85 -5.30 14.41 0.30
N SER A 86 -4.78 15.57 0.72
CA SER A 86 -5.56 16.82 0.79
C SER A 86 -6.10 17.31 -0.56
N GLY A 87 -5.46 16.88 -1.66
CA GLY A 87 -5.76 17.31 -3.02
C GLY A 87 -4.97 18.54 -3.46
N ASP A 88 -4.06 19.02 -2.61
CA ASP A 88 -3.21 20.17 -2.94
C ASP A 88 -2.17 19.81 -4.02
N GLU A 89 -1.93 20.73 -4.95
CA GLU A 89 -0.93 20.54 -6.01
C GLU A 89 0.51 20.85 -5.55
N ALA A 90 0.65 21.54 -4.41
CA ALA A 90 1.91 22.04 -3.88
C ALA A 90 2.22 21.43 -2.51
N CYS A 91 2.79 20.22 -2.54
CA CYS A 91 3.14 19.45 -1.35
C CYS A 91 4.62 19.59 -1.01
N ILE A 92 4.95 19.47 0.28
CA ILE A 92 6.34 19.33 0.70
C ILE A 92 6.85 17.98 0.17
N MET A 93 7.98 18.01 -0.54
CA MET A 93 8.63 16.83 -1.14
C MET A 93 9.37 15.94 -0.10
N VAL A 94 8.83 15.85 1.10
CA VAL A 94 9.37 15.04 2.19
C VAL A 94 8.25 14.10 2.62
N ALA A 95 8.50 12.80 2.47
CA ALA A 95 7.59 11.75 2.90
C ALA A 95 7.57 11.68 4.44
N PRO A 96 6.42 11.98 5.09
CA PRO A 96 6.27 11.83 6.53
C PRO A 96 6.34 10.36 6.94
N MET A 97 6.96 10.08 8.09
CA MET A 97 6.91 8.76 8.73
C MET A 97 5.75 8.72 9.73
N ILE A 98 5.11 7.56 9.85
CA ILE A 98 4.09 7.26 10.86
C ILE A 98 4.64 6.25 11.87
N ASP A 99 4.21 6.41 13.12
CA ASP A 99 4.57 5.52 14.24
C ASP A 99 3.38 5.44 15.19
N GLU A 100 2.50 4.48 14.94
CA GLU A 100 1.22 4.33 15.62
C GLU A 100 1.20 3.07 16.47
N THR A 101 0.67 3.18 17.70
CA THR A 101 0.45 2.00 18.54
C THR A 101 -1.04 1.70 18.62
N VAL A 102 -1.43 0.53 18.12
CA VAL A 102 -2.81 0.07 18.05
C VAL A 102 -3.02 -1.04 19.07
N VAL A 103 -3.92 -0.83 20.03
CA VAL A 103 -4.35 -1.88 20.96
C VAL A 103 -5.30 -2.82 20.22
N LEU A 104 -5.02 -4.12 20.24
CA LEU A 104 -5.85 -5.09 19.53
C LEU A 104 -7.16 -5.32 20.28
N GLU A 105 -8.26 -5.31 19.54
CA GLU A 105 -9.58 -5.49 20.12
C GLU A 105 -9.92 -6.97 20.39
N GLY A 106 -10.57 -7.22 21.52
CA GLY A 106 -11.05 -8.53 21.93
C GLY A 106 -10.20 -9.22 23.00
N GLU A 107 -10.58 -10.46 23.32
CA GLU A 107 -9.83 -11.31 24.25
C GLU A 107 -8.86 -12.22 23.49
N PHE A 108 -7.74 -12.54 24.14
CA PHE A 108 -6.70 -13.40 23.61
C PHE A 108 -6.47 -14.58 24.56
N PRO A 109 -7.31 -15.64 24.50
CA PRO A 109 -7.01 -16.88 25.20
C PRO A 109 -5.70 -17.52 24.68
N PRO A 110 -5.07 -18.44 25.43
CA PRO A 110 -3.83 -19.08 25.00
C PRO A 110 -3.94 -19.71 23.61
N GLY A 111 -2.97 -19.43 22.75
CA GLY A 111 -2.96 -19.91 21.36
C GLY A 111 -2.21 -19.00 20.40
N GLU A 112 -2.13 -19.46 19.15
CA GLU A 112 -1.46 -18.76 18.05
C GLU A 112 -2.42 -17.84 17.30
N TYR A 113 -1.95 -16.62 17.04
CA TYR A 113 -2.68 -15.54 16.37
C TYR A 113 -1.85 -14.91 15.27
N ILE A 114 -2.53 -14.32 14.29
CA ILE A 114 -1.91 -13.63 13.16
C ILE A 114 -2.43 -12.19 13.15
N VAL A 115 -1.53 -11.21 13.12
CA VAL A 115 -1.84 -9.82 12.79
C VAL A 115 -1.46 -9.57 11.34
N ARG A 116 -2.42 -9.10 10.53
CA ARG A 116 -2.18 -8.67 9.15
C ARG A 116 -2.36 -7.17 9.05
N VAL A 117 -1.40 -6.50 8.41
CA VAL A 117 -1.43 -5.07 8.13
C VAL A 117 -0.95 -4.85 6.69
N GLY A 118 -1.89 -4.61 5.78
CA GLY A 118 -1.59 -4.62 4.34
C GLY A 118 -1.01 -5.98 3.92
N ASP A 119 0.20 -5.97 3.37
CA ASP A 119 0.92 -7.17 2.92
C ASP A 119 1.80 -7.81 4.01
N ILE A 120 1.91 -7.18 5.19
CA ILE A 120 2.72 -7.68 6.29
C ILE A 120 1.86 -8.57 7.18
N GLU A 121 2.34 -9.79 7.44
CA GLU A 121 1.76 -10.71 8.41
C GLU A 121 2.74 -11.01 9.52
N GLN A 122 2.28 -10.97 10.76
CA GLN A 122 3.06 -11.27 11.94
C GLN A 122 2.30 -12.26 12.83
N THR A 123 2.98 -13.32 13.23
CA THR A 123 2.42 -14.33 14.14
C THR A 123 2.86 -14.05 15.57
N PHE A 124 1.95 -14.24 16.52
CA PHE A 124 2.26 -14.19 17.95
C PHE A 124 1.52 -15.29 18.70
N ASN A 125 2.06 -15.68 19.84
CA ASN A 125 1.43 -16.65 20.74
C ASN A 125 1.17 -16.00 22.10
N VAL A 126 -0.02 -16.26 22.64
CA VAL A 126 -0.39 -15.90 24.02
C VAL A 126 -0.31 -17.12 24.93
#